data_AF-A0A7S2Y8C4-F1
#
_entry.id   AF-A0A7S2Y8C4-F1
#
_cell.length_a   1.000
_cell.length_b   1.000
_cell.length_c   1.000
_cell.angle_alpha   90.00
_cell.angle_beta   90.00
_cell.angle_gamma   90.00
#
_symmetry.space_group_name_H-M   'P 1'
#
loop_
_entity.id
_entity.type
_entity.pdbx_description
1 polymer ?
#
loop_
_entity_poly.entity_id
_entity_poly.type
_entity_poly.pdbx_seq_one_letter_code
_entity_poly.pdbx_strand_id
1 'polypeptide(L)'
;TDDTEGLATQKLAALYEEKGQEEKAAQCYFRHLELRHQVTYPNASSGGPKTLDFLLQHIMVEDAEAEALLYLANYHKNQAQYDTAAMFCSRLLEYPGPERDMAKAMLRELRARAETANPPSYKDGRSRGTDFEFSP
;
A
#
# COMPACT_ATOMS: atom_id res chain seq x y z
N THR A 1 0.83 -29.85 -9.31
CA THR A 1 0.48 -29.97 -7.89
C THR A 1 0.95 -28.68 -7.27
N ASP A 2 0.22 -27.58 -7.53
CA ASP A 2 0.78 -26.23 -7.43
C ASP A 2 0.09 -25.37 -6.37
N ASP A 3 -1.01 -25.85 -5.80
CA ASP A 3 -1.74 -25.18 -4.72
C ASP A 3 -1.02 -25.26 -3.36
N THR A 4 0.00 -26.12 -3.23
CA THR A 4 0.72 -26.33 -1.96
C THR A 4 1.71 -25.21 -1.64
N GLU A 5 2.29 -24.52 -2.63
CA GLU A 5 3.32 -23.51 -2.40
C GLU A 5 2.74 -22.17 -1.90
N GLY A 6 1.56 -21.80 -2.42
CA GLY A 6 0.81 -20.62 -1.94
C GLY A 6 0.28 -20.81 -0.51
N LEU A 7 -0.26 -21.99 -0.20
CA LEU A 7 -0.74 -22.32 1.16
C LEU A 7 0.41 -22.43 2.17
N ALA A 8 1.58 -22.91 1.76
CA ALA A 8 2.74 -23.04 2.65
C ALA A 8 3.29 -21.68 3.06
N THR A 9 3.41 -20.72 2.12
CA THR A 9 3.94 -19.38 2.40
C THR A 9 3.05 -18.57 3.34
N GLN A 10 1.73 -18.68 3.21
CA GLN A 10 0.77 -17.99 4.09
C GLN A 10 0.84 -18.51 5.53
N LYS A 11 0.84 -19.84 5.72
CA LYS A 11 1.00 -20.44 7.05
C LYS A 11 2.35 -20.14 7.67
N LEU A 12 3.41 -20.06 6.86
CA LEU A 12 4.74 -19.68 7.33
C LEU A 12 4.77 -18.23 7.83
N ALA A 13 4.07 -17.32 7.16
CA ALA A 13 3.98 -15.92 7.56
C ALA A 13 3.33 -15.77 8.94
N ALA A 14 2.19 -16.44 9.17
CA ALA A 14 1.53 -16.47 10.48
C ALA A 14 2.44 -17.02 11.60
N LEU A 15 3.25 -18.05 11.30
CA LEU A 15 4.24 -18.58 12.25
C LEU A 15 5.37 -17.60 12.55
N TYR A 16 5.78 -16.79 11.57
CA TYR A 16 6.78 -15.76 11.78
C TYR A 16 6.24 -14.57 12.58
N GLU A 17 4.95 -14.22 12.42
CA GLU A 17 4.27 -13.25 13.27
C GLU A 17 4.25 -13.70 14.74
N GLU A 18 3.89 -14.96 15.01
CA GLU A 18 3.91 -15.51 16.37
C GLU A 18 5.31 -15.46 17.00
N LYS A 19 6.36 -15.59 16.17
CA LYS A 19 7.77 -15.52 16.60
C LYS A 19 8.33 -14.10 16.65
N GLY A 20 7.56 -13.07 16.31
CA GLY A 20 8.02 -11.67 16.24
C GLY A 20 9.04 -11.41 15.13
N GLN A 21 9.10 -12.26 14.10
CA GLN A 21 10.02 -12.13 12.98
C GLN A 21 9.34 -11.42 11.80
N GLU A 22 9.03 -10.14 11.99
CA GLU A 22 8.28 -9.31 11.03
C GLU A 22 8.93 -9.29 9.63
N GLU A 23 10.26 -9.22 9.56
CA GLU A 23 11.02 -9.26 8.29
C GLU A 23 10.75 -10.53 7.47
N LYS A 24 10.74 -11.68 8.14
CA LYS A 24 10.54 -12.98 7.47
C LYS A 24 9.08 -13.18 7.13
N ALA A 25 8.16 -12.74 7.99
CA ALA A 25 6.74 -12.72 7.69
C ALA A 25 6.46 -11.90 6.42
N ALA A 26 7.01 -10.68 6.35
CA ALA A 26 6.89 -9.81 5.17
C ALA A 26 7.46 -10.47 3.90
N GLN A 27 8.63 -11.11 3.96
CA GLN A 27 9.17 -11.86 2.82
C GLN A 27 8.25 -13.00 2.37
N CYS A 28 7.64 -13.71 3.31
CA CYS A 28 6.73 -14.82 3.00
C CYS A 28 5.45 -14.32 2.32
N TYR A 29 4.88 -13.22 2.81
CA TYR A 29 3.73 -12.55 2.18
C TYR A 29 4.08 -12.03 0.78
N PHE A 30 5.24 -11.38 0.62
CA PHE A 30 5.67 -10.92 -0.71
C PHE A 30 5.86 -12.09 -1.69
N ARG A 31 6.47 -13.18 -1.22
CA ARG A 31 6.67 -14.38 -2.04
C ARG A 31 5.35 -15.02 -2.47
N HIS A 32 4.35 -15.02 -1.58
CA HIS A 32 3.01 -15.48 -1.91
C HIS A 32 2.41 -14.69 -3.08
N LEU A 33 2.53 -13.36 -3.06
CA LEU A 33 2.07 -12.49 -4.15
C LEU A 33 2.79 -12.78 -5.47
N GLU A 34 4.13 -12.95 -5.44
CA GLU A 34 4.90 -13.29 -6.64
C GLU A 34 4.45 -14.62 -7.27
N LEU A 35 4.27 -15.65 -6.45
CA LEU A 35 3.81 -16.96 -6.91
C LEU A 35 2.43 -16.86 -7.52
N ARG A 36 1.50 -16.13 -6.87
CA ARG A 36 0.14 -15.94 -7.39
C ARG A 36 0.15 -15.23 -8.74
N HIS A 37 0.95 -14.18 -8.88
CA HIS A 37 1.12 -13.49 -10.15
C HIS A 37 1.70 -14.40 -11.23
N GLN A 38 2.69 -15.22 -10.90
CA GLN A 38 3.31 -16.17 -11.83
C GLN A 38 2.34 -17.26 -12.30
N VAL A 39 1.49 -17.76 -11.40
CA VAL A 39 0.44 -18.74 -11.72
C VAL A 39 -0.66 -18.11 -12.57
N THR A 40 -1.05 -16.87 -12.26
CA THR A 40 -2.10 -16.13 -13.00
C THR A 40 -1.62 -15.74 -14.40
N TYR A 41 -0.35 -15.35 -14.54
CA TYR A 41 0.25 -14.91 -15.79
C TYR A 41 1.54 -15.69 -16.11
N PRO A 42 1.43 -16.98 -16.48
CA PRO A 42 2.62 -17.81 -16.77
C PRO A 42 3.44 -17.24 -17.94
N ASN A 43 2.77 -16.55 -18.88
CA ASN A 43 3.39 -15.90 -20.03
C ASN A 43 3.96 -14.50 -19.75
N ALA A 44 3.72 -13.90 -18.57
CA ALA A 44 4.34 -12.63 -18.19
C ALA A 44 5.83 -12.80 -17.81
N SER A 45 6.38 -14.01 -17.90
CA SER A 45 7.81 -14.29 -17.70
C SER A 45 8.72 -13.65 -18.77
N SER A 46 8.17 -13.05 -19.83
CA SER A 46 8.95 -12.44 -20.90
C SER A 46 9.32 -10.98 -20.62
N GLY A 47 10.42 -10.78 -19.88
CA GLY A 47 11.39 -9.72 -20.22
C GLY A 47 11.15 -8.28 -19.75
N GLY A 48 10.30 -8.03 -18.75
CA GLY A 48 10.15 -6.69 -18.14
C GLY A 48 10.67 -6.63 -16.70
N PRO A 49 11.07 -5.44 -16.19
CA PRO A 49 11.40 -5.27 -14.78
C PRO A 49 10.16 -5.58 -13.95
N LYS A 50 10.26 -6.57 -13.04
CA LYS A 50 9.21 -6.93 -12.09
C LYS A 50 9.20 -5.91 -10.95
N THR A 51 8.81 -4.67 -11.26
CA THR A 51 8.63 -3.66 -10.24
C THR A 51 7.45 -4.06 -9.35
N LEU A 52 7.50 -3.66 -8.08
CA LEU A 52 6.44 -3.90 -7.11
C LEU A 52 5.09 -3.38 -7.64
N ASP A 53 5.09 -2.21 -8.27
CA ASP A 53 3.94 -1.61 -8.94
C ASP A 53 3.31 -2.53 -10.01
N PHE A 54 4.14 -3.12 -10.87
CA PHE A 54 3.69 -4.05 -11.91
C PHE A 54 3.03 -5.31 -11.29
N LEU A 55 3.67 -5.88 -10.27
CA LEU A 55 3.12 -7.02 -9.54
C LEU A 55 1.75 -6.70 -8.93
N LEU A 56 1.64 -5.53 -8.27
CA LEU A 56 0.39 -5.10 -7.65
C LEU A 56 -0.72 -4.84 -8.66
N GLN A 57 -0.43 -4.28 -9.82
CA GLN A 57 -1.45 -4.00 -10.82
C GLN A 57 -2.05 -5.26 -11.45
N HIS A 58 -1.24 -6.31 -11.58
CA HIS A 58 -1.62 -7.55 -12.24
C HIS A 58 -2.05 -8.66 -11.27
N ILE A 59 -1.83 -8.54 -9.96
CA ILE A 59 -2.26 -9.59 -9.03
C ILE A 59 -3.78 -9.56 -8.79
N MET A 60 -4.41 -10.73 -8.79
CA MET A 60 -5.80 -10.87 -8.34
C MET A 60 -5.82 -10.77 -6.81
N VAL A 61 -6.55 -9.78 -6.29
CA VAL A 61 -6.70 -9.59 -4.84
C VAL A 61 -7.88 -10.44 -4.38
N GLU A 62 -7.59 -11.53 -3.68
CA GLU A 62 -8.57 -12.31 -2.92
C GLU A 62 -8.30 -12.13 -1.42
N ASP A 63 -9.01 -12.86 -0.54
CA ASP A 63 -8.86 -12.72 0.91
C ASP A 63 -7.40 -12.93 1.38
N ALA A 64 -6.70 -13.90 0.81
CA ALA A 64 -5.32 -14.22 1.17
C ALA A 64 -4.32 -13.13 0.76
N GLU A 65 -4.45 -12.63 -0.46
CA GLU A 65 -3.63 -11.56 -1.00
C GLU A 65 -3.96 -10.23 -0.32
N ALA A 66 -5.23 -9.97 0.02
CA ALA A 66 -5.63 -8.79 0.77
C ALA A 66 -4.99 -8.75 2.16
N GLU A 67 -5.01 -9.86 2.90
CA GLU A 67 -4.32 -9.98 4.19
C GLU A 67 -2.81 -9.74 4.06
N ALA A 68 -2.18 -10.35 3.05
CA ALA A 68 -0.76 -10.16 2.75
C ALA A 68 -0.40 -8.70 2.44
N LEU A 69 -1.19 -8.04 1.59
CA LEU A 69 -1.01 -6.63 1.22
C LEU A 69 -1.16 -5.71 2.44
N LEU A 70 -2.14 -5.99 3.31
CA LEU A 70 -2.38 -5.21 4.52
C LEU A 70 -1.20 -5.34 5.50
N TYR A 71 -0.69 -6.55 5.68
CA TYR A 71 0.48 -6.80 6.51
C TYR A 71 1.72 -6.07 5.98
N LEU A 72 2.00 -6.19 4.67
CA LEU A 72 3.10 -5.50 4.01
C LEU A 72 2.97 -3.97 4.15
N ALA A 73 1.77 -3.43 3.97
CA ALA A 73 1.52 -2.00 4.15
C ALA A 73 1.88 -1.52 5.57
N ASN A 74 1.49 -2.27 6.61
CA ASN A 74 1.84 -1.95 7.99
C ASN A 74 3.34 -2.08 8.26
N TYR A 75 3.97 -3.11 7.73
CA TYR A 75 5.40 -3.33 7.85
C TYR A 75 6.21 -2.17 7.23
N HIS A 76 5.88 -1.77 5.99
CA HIS A 76 6.52 -0.63 5.33
C HIS A 76 6.22 0.70 6.03
N LYS A 77 5.01 0.87 6.58
CA LYS A 77 4.65 2.02 7.42
C LYS A 77 5.56 2.13 8.65
N ASN A 78 5.84 1.02 9.32
CA ASN A 78 6.75 0.97 10.48
C ASN A 78 8.19 1.31 10.10
N GLN A 79 8.61 0.97 8.88
CA GLN A 79 9.92 1.34 8.33
C GLN A 79 10.00 2.77 7.76
N ALA A 80 8.96 3.59 7.95
CA ALA A 80 8.84 4.93 7.37
C ALA A 80 8.86 4.96 5.82
N GLN A 81 8.58 3.83 5.16
CA GLN A 81 8.46 3.72 3.71
C GLN A 81 7.00 3.96 3.29
N TYR A 82 6.56 5.20 3.44
CA TYR A 82 5.16 5.57 3.23
C TYR A 82 4.70 5.43 1.78
N ASP A 83 5.59 5.66 0.82
CA ASP A 83 5.27 5.52 -0.61
C ASP A 83 4.91 4.08 -0.96
N THR A 84 5.74 3.12 -0.52
CA THR A 84 5.49 1.69 -0.75
C THR A 84 4.22 1.22 -0.02
N ALA A 85 4.01 1.67 1.22
CA ALA A 85 2.79 1.38 1.97
C ALA A 85 1.53 1.92 1.24
N ALA A 86 1.63 3.11 0.64
CA ALA A 86 0.53 3.70 -0.13
C ALA A 86 0.22 2.93 -1.41
N MET A 87 1.22 2.34 -2.08
CA MET A 87 1.00 1.46 -3.24
C MET A 87 0.17 0.24 -2.85
N PHE A 88 0.54 -0.45 -1.76
CA PHE A 88 -0.21 -1.59 -1.24
C PHE A 88 -1.64 -1.22 -0.87
N CYS A 89 -1.83 -0.11 -0.15
CA CYS A 89 -3.16 0.37 0.22
C CYS A 89 -4.01 0.73 -1.01
N SER A 90 -3.41 1.32 -2.05
CA SER A 90 -4.12 1.67 -3.28
C SER A 90 -4.67 0.42 -3.97
N ARG A 91 -3.92 -0.68 -3.94
CA ARG A 91 -4.40 -1.96 -4.48
C ARG A 91 -5.52 -2.55 -3.64
N LEU A 92 -5.43 -2.47 -2.31
CA LEU A 92 -6.50 -2.88 -1.39
C LEU A 92 -7.81 -2.10 -1.59
N LEU A 93 -7.75 -0.86 -2.09
CA LEU A 93 -8.96 -0.07 -2.36
C LEU A 93 -9.83 -0.66 -3.48
N GLU A 94 -9.23 -1.42 -4.38
CA GLU A 94 -9.92 -2.08 -5.50
C GLU A 94 -10.64 -3.37 -5.05
N TYR A 95 -10.30 -3.91 -3.88
CA TYR A 95 -10.92 -5.11 -3.32
C TYR A 95 -12.16 -4.74 -2.46
N PRO A 96 -13.34 -5.35 -2.72
CA PRO A 96 -14.51 -5.17 -1.88
C PRO A 96 -14.41 -6.07 -0.63
N GLY A 97 -13.83 -5.55 0.45
CA GLY A 97 -13.71 -6.26 1.74
C GLY A 97 -13.47 -5.34 2.93
N PRO A 98 -13.48 -5.85 4.17
CA PRO A 98 -13.16 -5.07 5.38
C PRO A 98 -11.74 -4.47 5.35
N GLU A 99 -10.82 -5.09 4.62
CA GLU A 99 -9.44 -4.65 4.41
C GLU A 99 -9.39 -3.31 3.67
N ARG A 100 -10.38 -3.04 2.80
CA ARG A 100 -10.52 -1.76 2.09
C ARG A 100 -10.67 -0.59 3.04
N ASP A 101 -11.49 -0.75 4.07
CA ASP A 101 -11.73 0.28 5.07
C ASP A 101 -10.47 0.50 5.94
N MET A 102 -9.72 -0.57 6.23
CA MET A 102 -8.41 -0.47 6.90
C MET A 102 -7.38 0.25 6.03
N ALA A 103 -7.28 -0.07 4.73
CA ALA A 103 -6.39 0.58 3.78
C ALA A 103 -6.71 2.07 3.62
N LYS A 104 -8.00 2.42 3.58
CA LYS A 104 -8.46 3.81 3.52
C LYS A 104 -8.09 4.59 4.77
N ALA A 105 -8.25 3.99 5.96
CA ALA A 105 -7.82 4.59 7.21
C ALA A 105 -6.31 4.85 7.20
N MET A 106 -5.51 3.85 6.77
CA MET A 106 -4.06 3.96 6.69
C MET A 106 -3.62 5.08 5.72
N LEU A 107 -4.20 5.16 4.51
CA LEU A 107 -3.91 6.23 3.56
C LEU A 107 -4.22 7.62 4.11
N ARG A 108 -5.29 7.76 4.91
CA ARG A 108 -5.62 9.03 5.57
C ARG A 108 -4.54 9.43 6.58
N GLU A 109 -4.04 8.47 7.37
CA GLU A 109 -2.94 8.72 8.31
C GLU A 109 -1.64 9.10 7.59
N LEU A 110 -1.31 8.40 6.49
CA LEU A 110 -0.13 8.69 5.68
C LEU A 110 -0.19 10.11 5.09
N ARG A 111 -1.35 10.50 4.55
CA ARG A 111 -1.57 11.86 4.03
C ARG A 111 -1.49 12.91 5.13
N ALA A 112 -2.10 12.66 6.29
CA ALA A 112 -2.04 13.59 7.42
C ALA A 112 -0.58 13.81 7.88
N ARG A 113 0.23 12.75 7.93
CA ARG A 113 1.68 12.86 8.22
C ARG A 113 2.42 13.67 7.16
N ALA A 114 2.16 13.43 5.88
CA ALA A 114 2.77 14.19 4.78
C ALA A 114 2.38 15.69 4.85
N GLU A 115 1.13 15.99 5.22
CA GLU A 115 0.63 17.36 5.38
C GLU A 115 1.23 18.07 6.61
N THR A 116 1.45 17.36 7.72
CA THR A 116 2.18 17.92 8.87
C THR A 116 3.67 18.15 8.58
N ALA A 117 4.28 17.40 7.66
CA ALA A 117 5.67 17.56 7.27
C ALA A 117 5.89 18.75 6.32
N ASN A 118 4.87 19.16 5.57
CA ASN A 118 4.91 20.33 4.70
C ASN A 118 3.93 21.39 5.22
N PRO A 119 4.35 22.36 6.06
CA PRO A 119 3.42 23.34 6.60
C PRO A 119 2.72 24.05 5.44
N PRO A 120 1.38 24.24 5.50
CA PRO A 120 0.71 25.05 4.50
C PRO A 120 1.36 26.43 4.55
N SER A 121 2.10 26.77 3.50
CA SER A 121 2.60 28.12 3.28
C SER A 121 1.36 28.99 3.09
N TYR A 122 0.83 29.48 4.20
CA TYR A 122 -0.33 30.35 4.28
C TYR A 122 0.03 31.59 3.47
N LYS A 123 -0.41 31.64 2.21
CA LYS A 123 -0.50 32.88 1.45
C LYS A 123 -1.68 33.67 2.01
N ASP A 124 -1.49 34.20 3.21
CA ASP A 124 -2.32 35.27 3.72
C ASP A 124 -1.91 36.56 2.99
N GLY A 125 -2.86 37.15 2.26
CA GLY A 125 -2.55 38.28 1.40
C GLY A 125 -3.73 38.70 0.53
N ARG A 126 -4.97 38.61 1.02
CA ARG A 126 -6.05 39.42 0.45
C ARG A 126 -5.84 40.84 0.93
N SER A 127 -5.05 41.57 0.14
CA SER A 127 -4.84 43.00 0.27
C SER A 127 -6.18 43.73 0.40
N ARG A 128 -6.21 44.57 1.43
CA ARG A 128 -7.24 45.50 1.86
C ARG A 128 -8.03 46.09 0.69
N GLY A 129 -9.35 46.00 0.79
CA GLY A 129 -10.24 46.94 0.13
C GLY A 129 -9.94 48.35 0.60
N THR A 130 -9.55 49.21 -0.32
CA THR A 130 -9.69 50.67 -0.21
C THR A 130 -10.25 51.15 -1.53
N ASP A 131 -11.50 50.79 -1.78
CA ASP A 131 -12.34 51.54 -2.71
C ASP A 131 -12.99 52.64 -1.87
N PHE A 132 -12.25 53.74 -1.72
CA PHE A 132 -12.75 54.98 -1.14
C PHE A 132 -12.79 55.99 -2.29
N GLU A 133 -13.85 55.87 -3.10
CA GLU A 133 -14.38 56.98 -3.88
C GLU A 133 -14.57 58.18 -2.93
N PHE A 134 -13.93 59.31 -3.23
CA PHE A 134 -14.57 60.63 -3.23
C PHE A 134 -13.57 61.72 -3.63
N SER A 135 -13.85 62.42 -4.74
CA SER A 135 -13.88 63.89 -4.87
C SER A 135 -13.47 64.36 -6.28
N PRO A 136 -13.82 65.60 -6.70
CA PRO A 136 -14.91 66.48 -6.28
C PRO A 136 -15.98 66.72 -7.37
#